data_AF-A0A847E2K7-F1
#
_entry.id   AF-A0A847E2K7-F1
#
_cell.length_a   1.000
_cell.length_b   1.000
_cell.length_c   1.000
_cell.angle_alpha   90.00
_cell.angle_beta   90.00
_cell.angle_gamma   90.00
#
_symmetry.space_group_name_H-M   'P 1'
#
loop_
_entity.id
_entity.type
_entity.pdbx_description
1 polymer ?
#
loop_
_entity_poly.entity_id
_entity_poly.type
_entity_poly.pdbx_seq_one_letter_code
_entity_poly.pdbx_strand_id
1 'polypeptide(L)'
;MKKIKFYLVFFIAKTTSLVINKFFPKKGTQLPGLIAVDLCDDFLKYIDRPKKIIAITGTNGKTTTSNIINQVFIANKYKVVHNAEGSNMRAGIASVLIKNCSFTGKIKADLGIFEV
;
A
#
# COMPACT_ATOMS: atom_id res chain seq x y z
N MET A 1 -7.69 -7.47 22.23
CA MET A 1 -6.92 -8.50 21.50
C MET A 1 -6.60 -8.12 20.05
N LYS A 2 -7.56 -7.62 19.24
CA LYS A 2 -7.33 -7.27 17.82
C LYS A 2 -6.25 -6.21 17.56
N LYS A 3 -6.12 -5.17 18.39
CA LYS A 3 -5.04 -4.15 18.26
C LYS A 3 -3.64 -4.71 18.50
N ILE A 4 -3.47 -5.61 19.46
CA ILE A 4 -2.17 -6.25 19.75
C ILE A 4 -1.76 -7.12 18.57
N LYS A 5 -2.71 -7.90 18.03
CA LYS A 5 -2.54 -8.69 16.81
C LYS A 5 -2.09 -7.80 15.63
N PHE A 6 -2.73 -6.63 15.46
CA PHE A 6 -2.32 -5.67 14.44
C PHE A 6 -0.87 -5.22 14.58
N TYR A 7 -0.41 -4.79 15.76
CA TYR A 7 0.97 -4.32 15.94
C TYR A 7 2.01 -5.41 15.67
N LEU A 8 1.72 -6.64 16.09
CA LEU A 8 2.59 -7.79 15.85
C LEU A 8 2.67 -8.11 14.35
N VAL A 9 1.52 -8.19 13.67
CA VAL A 9 1.46 -8.42 12.22
C VAL A 9 2.08 -7.26 11.44
N PHE A 10 1.86 -6.02 11.86
CA PHE A 10 2.49 -4.84 11.27
C PHE A 10 4.00 -4.91 11.36
N PHE A 11 4.56 -5.32 12.50
CA PHE A 11 6.00 -5.47 12.66
C PHE A 11 6.55 -6.54 11.72
N ILE A 12 5.92 -7.71 11.63
CA ILE A 12 6.31 -8.79 10.71
C ILE A 12 6.25 -8.29 9.25
N ALA A 13 5.12 -7.71 8.85
CA ALA A 13 4.96 -7.25 7.47
C ALA A 13 5.93 -6.11 7.13
N LYS A 14 6.25 -5.24 8.09
CA LYS A 14 7.22 -4.15 7.91
C LYS A 14 8.64 -4.68 7.74
N THR A 15 9.07 -5.64 8.55
CA THR A 15 10.40 -6.26 8.39
C THR A 15 10.49 -7.01 7.06
N THR A 16 9.45 -7.75 6.67
CA THR A 16 9.36 -8.38 5.35
C THR A 16 9.48 -7.35 4.23
N SER A 17 8.76 -6.23 4.31
CA SER A 17 8.84 -5.15 3.33
C SER A 17 10.25 -4.56 3.21
N LEU A 18 10.95 -4.38 4.33
CA LEU A 18 12.33 -3.86 4.33
C LEU A 18 13.32 -4.84 3.71
N VAL A 19 13.22 -6.12 4.06
CA VAL A 19 14.06 -7.19 3.48
C VAL A 19 13.85 -7.24 1.97
N ILE A 20 12.59 -7.26 1.52
CA ILE A 20 12.31 -7.37 0.08
C ILE A 20 12.73 -6.12 -0.67
N ASN A 21 12.50 -4.92 -0.15
CA ASN A 21 12.96 -3.70 -0.82
C ASN A 21 14.51 -3.62 -0.87
N LYS A 22 15.22 -4.24 0.09
CA LYS A 22 16.68 -4.30 0.10
C LYS A 22 17.24 -5.28 -0.93
N PHE A 23 16.66 -6.48 -1.05
CA PHE A 23 17.18 -7.52 -1.95
C PHE A 23 16.53 -7.53 -3.35
N PHE A 24 15.30 -7.04 -3.47
CA PHE A 24 14.51 -7.02 -4.72
C PHE A 24 13.83 -5.66 -4.96
N PRO A 25 14.59 -4.54 -5.02
CA PRO A 25 14.05 -3.18 -5.08
C PRO A 25 13.12 -2.91 -6.28
N LYS A 26 13.32 -3.64 -7.39
CA LYS A 26 12.59 -3.44 -8.65
C LYS A 26 11.35 -4.33 -8.83
N LYS A 27 11.09 -5.30 -7.94
CA LYS A 27 10.06 -6.34 -8.16
C LYS A 27 8.67 -6.04 -7.58
N GLY A 28 8.41 -4.82 -7.09
CA GLY A 28 7.03 -4.37 -6.79
C GLY A 28 6.17 -5.35 -5.98
N THR A 29 6.74 -6.09 -5.03
CA THR A 29 6.06 -7.30 -4.53
C THR A 29 4.86 -7.00 -3.62
N GLN A 30 3.86 -7.89 -3.66
CA GLN A 30 2.67 -7.85 -2.79
C GLN A 30 2.82 -8.66 -1.50
N LEU A 31 3.90 -9.44 -1.35
CA LEU A 31 4.11 -10.37 -0.24
C LEU A 31 3.93 -9.75 1.16
N PRO A 32 4.46 -8.55 1.49
CA PRO A 32 4.21 -7.92 2.79
C PRO A 32 2.72 -7.68 3.06
N GLY A 33 1.98 -7.27 2.03
CA GLY A 33 0.55 -7.02 2.13
C GLY A 33 -0.28 -8.29 2.21
N LEU A 34 0.14 -9.36 1.53
CA LEU A 34 -0.47 -10.68 1.64
C LEU A 34 -0.36 -11.20 3.08
N ILE A 35 0.86 -11.21 3.64
CA ILE A 35 1.11 -11.59 5.04
C ILE A 35 0.26 -10.76 6.00
N ALA A 36 0.15 -9.45 5.76
CA ALA A 36 -0.59 -8.56 6.62
C ALA A 36 -2.10 -8.86 6.64
N VAL A 37 -2.70 -9.08 5.46
CA VAL A 37 -4.13 -9.34 5.33
C VAL A 37 -4.47 -10.77 5.76
N ASP A 38 -3.64 -11.77 5.42
CA ASP A 38 -3.87 -13.17 5.78
C ASP A 38 -3.75 -13.40 7.29
N LEU A 39 -2.78 -12.77 7.95
CA LEU A 39 -2.63 -12.88 9.40
C LEU A 39 -3.62 -11.97 10.13
N CYS A 40 -4.06 -10.86 9.54
CA CYS A 40 -4.97 -9.90 10.16
C CYS A 40 -5.99 -9.35 9.16
N ASP A 41 -7.19 -9.93 9.14
CA ASP A 41 -8.28 -9.46 8.25
C ASP A 41 -8.64 -7.98 8.45
N ASP A 42 -8.54 -7.50 9.70
CA ASP A 42 -8.80 -6.12 10.08
C ASP A 42 -7.58 -5.19 9.86
N PHE A 43 -6.50 -5.65 9.21
CA PHE A 43 -5.24 -4.89 9.10
C PHE A 43 -5.44 -3.50 8.48
N LEU A 44 -6.16 -3.44 7.36
CA LEU A 44 -6.45 -2.20 6.64
C LEU A 44 -7.27 -1.21 7.50
N LYS A 45 -8.01 -1.68 8.51
CA LYS A 45 -8.78 -0.83 9.43
C LYS A 45 -7.88 -0.05 10.38
N TYR A 46 -6.71 -0.59 10.72
CA TYR A 46 -5.82 -0.02 11.74
C TYR A 46 -4.60 0.69 11.18
N ILE A 47 -4.15 0.33 9.97
CA ILE A 47 -3.04 1.04 9.33
C ILE A 47 -3.43 2.48 8.97
N ASP A 48 -2.48 3.39 9.16
CA ASP A 48 -2.63 4.79 8.78
C ASP A 48 -2.80 4.95 7.27
N ARG A 49 -3.48 6.01 6.85
CA ARG A 49 -3.81 6.25 5.43
C ARG A 49 -3.53 7.70 5.06
N PRO A 50 -3.17 7.98 3.79
CA PRO A 50 -3.01 9.36 3.34
C PRO A 50 -4.30 10.15 3.56
N LYS A 51 -4.18 11.45 3.84
CA LYS A 51 -5.34 12.33 4.07
C LYS A 51 -6.27 12.41 2.86
N LYS A 52 -5.72 12.28 1.65
CA LYS A 52 -6.45 12.30 0.39
C LYS A 52 -6.33 10.94 -0.27
N ILE A 53 -7.46 10.36 -0.67
CA ILE A 53 -7.53 9.08 -1.37
C ILE A 53 -8.35 9.26 -2.63
N ILE A 54 -7.81 8.81 -3.76
CA ILE A 54 -8.48 8.73 -5.05
C ILE A 54 -8.66 7.24 -5.36
N ALA A 55 -9.91 6.78 -5.40
CA ALA A 55 -10.24 5.41 -5.80
C ALA A 55 -10.69 5.41 -7.26
N ILE A 56 -10.16 4.51 -8.06
CA ILE A 56 -10.43 4.39 -9.49
C ILE A 56 -11.05 3.02 -9.71
N THR A 57 -12.29 3.02 -10.18
CA THR A 57 -13.09 1.82 -10.40
C THR A 57 -13.66 1.79 -11.81
N GLY A 58 -14.31 0.68 -12.18
CA GLY A 58 -14.89 0.45 -13.49
C GLY A 58 -14.41 -0.86 -14.13
N THR A 59 -15.06 -1.29 -15.20
CA THR A 59 -14.76 -2.59 -15.82
C THR A 59 -13.44 -2.55 -16.59
N ASN A 60 -13.15 -1.44 -17.28
CA ASN A 60 -11.99 -1.27 -18.14
C ASN A 60 -11.28 0.06 -17.89
N GLY A 61 -10.02 0.18 -18.31
CA GLY A 61 -9.28 1.45 -18.30
C GLY A 61 -8.77 1.93 -16.94
N LYS A 62 -9.02 1.18 -15.85
CA LYS A 62 -8.59 1.53 -14.48
C LYS A 62 -7.07 1.72 -14.38
N THR A 63 -6.31 0.72 -14.81
CA THR A 63 -4.85 0.72 -14.71
C THR A 63 -4.24 1.88 -15.49
N THR A 64 -4.65 2.09 -16.75
CA THR A 64 -4.20 3.22 -17.58
C THR A 64 -4.53 4.56 -16.94
N THR A 65 -5.77 4.74 -16.48
CA THR A 65 -6.22 5.98 -15.83
C THR A 65 -5.45 6.25 -14.53
N SER A 66 -5.27 5.22 -13.69
CA SER A 66 -4.53 5.35 -12.44
C SER A 66 -3.06 5.71 -12.67
N ASN A 67 -2.43 5.15 -13.70
CA ASN A 67 -1.06 5.47 -14.08
C ASN A 67 -0.94 6.92 -14.56
N ILE A 68 -1.86 7.40 -15.41
CA ILE A 68 -1.86 8.79 -15.88
C ILE A 68 -1.98 9.75 -14.68
N ILE A 69 -2.97 9.53 -13.81
CA ILE A 69 -3.19 10.38 -12.63
C ILE A 69 -1.95 10.35 -11.73
N ASN A 70 -1.36 9.18 -11.48
CA ASN A 70 -0.14 9.04 -10.69
C ASN A 70 1.03 9.83 -11.27
N GLN A 71 1.26 9.75 -12.58
CA GLN A 71 2.33 10.51 -13.26
C GLN A 71 2.11 12.02 -13.15
N VAL A 72 0.88 12.51 -13.29
CA VAL A 72 0.56 13.94 -13.12
C VAL A 72 0.91 14.41 -11.70
N PHE A 73 0.54 13.67 -10.66
CA PHE A 73 0.87 14.05 -9.29
C PHE A 73 2.37 13.98 -8.99
N ILE A 74 3.06 12.94 -9.47
CA ILE A 74 4.51 12.81 -9.33
C ILE A 74 5.23 13.96 -10.03
N ALA A 75 4.82 14.33 -11.25
CA ALA A 75 5.37 15.46 -11.99
C ALA A 75 5.21 16.79 -11.24
N ASN A 76 4.14 16.92 -10.44
CA ASN A 76 3.89 18.05 -9.55
C ASN A 76 4.53 17.91 -8.15
N LYS A 77 5.49 16.99 -8.00
CA LYS A 77 6.28 16.75 -6.77
C LYS A 77 5.46 16.29 -5.56
N TYR A 78 4.28 15.72 -5.76
CA TYR A 78 3.52 15.08 -4.68
C TYR A 78 4.11 13.72 -4.33
N LYS A 79 4.03 13.34 -3.04
CA LYS A 79 4.33 11.98 -2.59
C LYS A 79 3.07 11.13 -2.71
N VAL A 80 3.10 10.17 -3.63
CA VAL A 80 1.94 9.34 -3.97
C VAL A 80 2.15 7.88 -3.58
N VAL A 81 1.13 7.27 -3.00
CA VAL A 81 1.01 5.81 -2.77
C VAL A 81 0.10 5.26 -3.87
N HIS A 82 0.60 4.34 -4.69
CA HIS A 82 -0.12 3.78 -5.83
C HIS A 82 0.05 2.26 -5.95
N ASN A 83 -1.04 1.50 -6.16
CA ASN A 83 -1.01 0.05 -6.37
C ASN A 83 -1.09 -0.27 -7.87
N ALA A 84 0.05 -0.24 -8.56
CA ALA A 84 0.13 -0.40 -10.01
C ALA A 84 -0.19 -1.82 -10.55
N GLU A 85 -0.46 -2.81 -9.70
CA GLU A 85 -0.66 -4.21 -10.12
C GLU A 85 -1.99 -4.77 -9.59
N GLY A 86 -2.86 -5.17 -10.52
CA GLY A 86 -4.26 -5.53 -10.32
C GLY A 86 -4.57 -6.94 -9.78
N SER A 87 -3.58 -7.71 -9.31
CA SER A 87 -3.84 -8.97 -8.60
C SER A 87 -3.99 -8.70 -7.09
N ASN A 88 -5.09 -9.15 -6.47
CA ASN A 88 -5.43 -8.94 -5.05
C ASN A 88 -5.39 -7.49 -4.52
N MET A 89 -6.48 -6.74 -4.73
CA MET A 89 -6.63 -5.34 -4.28
C MET A 89 -6.31 -5.11 -2.80
N ARG A 90 -6.76 -6.00 -1.89
CA ARG A 90 -6.51 -5.85 -0.45
C ARG A 90 -5.02 -5.98 -0.11
N ALA A 91 -4.36 -7.01 -0.63
CA ALA A 91 -2.94 -7.26 -0.41
C ALA A 91 -2.08 -6.18 -1.09
N GLY A 92 -2.43 -5.78 -2.31
CA GLY A 92 -1.78 -4.69 -3.03
C GLY A 92 -1.82 -3.38 -2.23
N ILE A 93 -3.01 -2.94 -1.81
CA ILE A 93 -3.18 -1.73 -1.01
C ILE A 93 -2.40 -1.83 0.31
N ALA A 94 -2.50 -2.96 1.02
CA ALA A 94 -1.76 -3.17 2.26
C ALA A 94 -0.24 -3.08 2.05
N SER A 95 0.30 -3.75 1.03
CA SER A 95 1.73 -3.76 0.72
C SER A 95 2.27 -2.35 0.45
N VAL A 96 1.57 -1.56 -0.36
CA VAL A 96 2.01 -0.19 -0.69
C VAL A 96 1.90 0.75 0.52
N LEU A 97 0.88 0.59 1.37
CA LEU A 97 0.78 1.35 2.63
C LEU A 97 1.92 0.99 3.61
N ILE A 98 2.22 -0.31 3.77
CA ILE A 98 3.34 -0.78 4.63
C ILE A 98 4.68 -0.26 4.12
N LYS A 99 4.88 -0.25 2.80
CA LYS A 99 6.11 0.25 2.18
C LYS A 99 6.32 1.74 2.47
N ASN A 100 5.24 2.53 2.40
CA ASN A 100 5.30 4.00 2.49
C ASN A 100 5.00 4.56 3.90
N CYS A 101 4.92 3.72 4.94
CA CYS A 101 4.76 4.17 6.31
C CYS A 101 6.10 4.21 7.08
N SER A 102 6.14 4.95 8.20
CA SER A 102 7.22 4.90 9.18
C SER A 102 7.21 3.57 9.95
N PHE A 103 8.24 3.34 10.77
CA PHE A 103 8.26 2.25 11.75
C PHE A 103 7.17 2.37 12.82
N THR A 104 6.64 3.57 13.03
CA THR A 104 5.50 3.82 13.93
C THR A 104 4.15 3.67 13.23
N GLY A 105 4.14 3.29 11.95
CA GLY A 105 2.91 3.10 11.16
C GLY A 105 2.35 4.37 10.54
N LYS A 106 2.96 5.55 10.73
CA LYS A 106 2.50 6.80 10.11
C LYS A 106 2.81 6.83 8.62
N ILE A 107 1.82 7.13 7.79
CA ILE A 107 2.01 7.19 6.35
C ILE A 107 2.88 8.42 5.96
N LYS A 108 3.80 8.24 5.02
CA LYS A 108 4.68 9.31 4.51
C LYS A 108 4.30 9.71 3.08
N ALA A 109 3.02 9.97 2.85
CA ALA A 109 2.49 10.34 1.55
C ALA A 109 1.41 11.40 1.65
N ASP A 110 1.31 12.23 0.62
CA ASP A 110 0.34 13.33 0.54
C ASP A 110 -1.02 12.80 0.07
N LEU A 111 -1.02 11.81 -0.84
CA LEU A 111 -2.21 11.14 -1.33
C LEU A 111 -1.99 9.67 -1.67
N GLY A 112 -3.09 8.91 -1.68
CA GLY A 112 -3.16 7.54 -2.20
C GLY A 112 -4.02 7.49 -3.46
N ILE A 113 -3.56 6.78 -4.48
CA ILE A 113 -4.31 6.48 -5.70
C ILE A 113 -4.47 4.97 -5.76
N PHE A 114 -5.71 4.49 -5.66
CA PHE A 114 -5.98 3.06 -5.61
C PHE A 114 -6.90 2.59 -6.72
N GLU A 115 -6.48 1.54 -7.42
CA GLU A 115 -7.37 0.77 -8.28
C GLU A 115 -8.23 -0.18 -7.43
N VAL A 116 -9.56 -0.16 -7.66
CA VAL A 116 -10.60 -0.91 -6.93
C VAL A 116 -11.65 -1.51 -7.87
#